data_AF-A0A829PS51-F1
#
_entry.id   AF-A0A829PS51-F1
#
_cell.length_a   1.000
_cell.length_b   1.000
_cell.length_c   1.000
_cell.angle_alpha   90.00
_cell.angle_beta   90.00
_cell.angle_gamma   90.00
#
_symmetry.space_group_name_H-M   'P 1'
#
loop_
_entity.id
_entity.type
_entity.pdbx_description
1 polymer ?
#
loop_
_entity_poly.entity_id
_entity_poly.type
_entity_poly.pdbx_seq_one_letter_code
_entity_poly.pdbx_strand_id
1 'polypeptide(L)'
;MALLSGCSAAAASDGLAVGDCVNLSGSDQRAKMVKEPCGSPTSNFKVFAKAATDADCPRDADSSYYAKRGFGRKSQALCLDIDWVVGGCMDVPDKWDGDPVRVDCNDPRAQNKKRVTQILQQVSTADDCITGLGYPYVDRNFTVCVEELP
;
A
#
# COMPACT_ATOMS: atom_id res chain seq x y z
N MET A 1 -40.02 -3.74 -5.35
CA MET A 1 -39.23 -2.51 -5.10
C MET A 1 -37.78 -2.93 -4.87
N ALA A 2 -36.92 -2.76 -5.88
CA ALA A 2 -35.49 -3.05 -5.74
C ALA A 2 -34.80 -1.87 -5.04
N LEU A 3 -34.17 -2.13 -3.89
CA LEU A 3 -33.31 -1.16 -3.22
C LEU A 3 -32.00 -1.09 -4.01
N LEU A 4 -31.83 0.01 -4.76
CA LEU A 4 -30.57 0.39 -5.37
C LEU A 4 -29.56 0.65 -4.25
N SER A 5 -28.71 -0.34 -3.99
CA SER A 5 -27.57 -0.23 -3.08
C SER A 5 -26.55 0.72 -3.70
N GLY A 6 -26.61 2.00 -3.33
CA GLY A 6 -25.63 3.00 -3.71
C GLY A 6 -24.28 2.64 -3.07
N CYS A 7 -23.32 2.17 -3.87
CA CYS A 7 -21.93 2.02 -3.47
C CYS A 7 -21.35 3.40 -3.13
N SER A 8 -21.49 3.81 -1.86
CA SER A 8 -20.81 4.98 -1.33
C SER A 8 -19.34 4.63 -1.09
N ALA A 9 -18.44 5.10 -1.94
CA ALA A 9 -17.00 5.02 -1.71
C ALA A 9 -16.57 5.64 -0.35
N ALA A 10 -17.40 6.52 0.21
CA ALA A 10 -17.21 7.12 1.53
C ALA A 10 -17.35 6.13 2.71
N ALA A 11 -18.06 5.01 2.55
CA ALA A 11 -18.19 4.00 3.60
C ALA A 11 -16.98 3.06 3.70
N ALA A 12 -16.12 3.04 2.67
CA ALA A 12 -15.03 2.07 2.58
C ALA A 12 -13.88 2.36 3.56
N SER A 13 -13.56 3.62 3.86
CA SER A 13 -12.47 3.96 4.79
C SER A 13 -12.84 3.83 6.26
N ASP A 14 -14.09 4.11 6.62
CA ASP A 14 -14.52 4.17 8.02
C ASP A 14 -14.57 2.78 8.67
N GLY A 15 -14.71 1.72 7.87
CA GLY A 15 -14.70 0.33 8.33
C GLY A 15 -13.32 -0.34 8.36
N LEU A 16 -12.26 0.33 7.89
CA LEU A 16 -10.91 -0.24 7.86
C LEU A 16 -10.22 -0.03 9.21
N ALA A 17 -9.57 -1.06 9.73
CA ALA A 17 -8.77 -1.03 10.94
C ALA A 17 -7.27 -1.01 10.62
N VAL A 18 -6.45 -0.63 11.60
CA VAL A 18 -5.00 -0.87 11.52
C VAL A 18 -4.77 -2.39 11.43
N GLY A 19 -3.92 -2.79 10.49
CA GLY A 19 -3.65 -4.18 10.15
C GLY A 19 -4.48 -4.72 8.98
N ASP A 20 -5.55 -4.03 8.57
CA ASP A 20 -6.31 -4.42 7.39
C ASP A 20 -5.51 -4.16 6.11
N CYS A 21 -5.64 -5.08 5.16
CA CYS A 21 -5.10 -4.89 3.83
C CYS A 21 -6.20 -4.52 2.84
N VAL A 22 -5.81 -3.83 1.78
CA VAL A 22 -6.71 -3.23 0.82
C VAL A 22 -6.18 -3.36 -0.60
N ASN A 23 -7.10 -3.25 -1.55
CA ASN A 23 -6.83 -2.78 -2.89
C ASN A 23 -7.11 -1.26 -2.94
N LEU A 24 -6.07 -0.45 -3.13
CA LEU A 24 -6.20 0.93 -3.56
C LEU A 24 -5.99 0.99 -5.07
N SER A 25 -6.94 1.60 -5.78
CA SER A 25 -6.88 1.75 -7.23
C SER A 25 -7.59 3.03 -7.69
N GLY A 26 -7.34 3.42 -8.94
CA GLY A 26 -7.90 4.64 -9.54
C GLY A 26 -6.89 5.79 -9.54
N SER A 27 -7.36 6.99 -9.87
CA SER A 27 -6.54 8.20 -9.82
C SER A 27 -6.76 8.96 -8.50
N ASP A 28 -5.88 9.90 -8.16
CA ASP A 28 -6.00 10.73 -6.94
C ASP A 28 -7.40 11.35 -6.74
N GLN A 29 -8.09 11.68 -7.84
CA GLN A 29 -9.43 12.28 -7.79
C GLN A 29 -10.57 11.25 -7.72
N ARG A 30 -10.30 9.99 -8.07
CA ARG A 30 -11.27 8.90 -8.15
C ARG A 30 -10.73 7.60 -7.53
N ALA A 31 -9.96 7.76 -6.45
CA ALA A 31 -9.39 6.64 -5.74
C ALA A 31 -10.51 5.80 -5.11
N LYS A 32 -10.38 4.48 -5.25
CA LYS A 32 -11.27 3.48 -4.70
C LYS A 32 -10.45 2.59 -3.78
N MET A 33 -10.96 2.39 -2.58
CA MET A 33 -10.36 1.49 -1.60
C MET A 33 -11.33 0.35 -1.30
N VAL A 34 -10.83 -0.88 -1.35
CA VAL A 34 -11.60 -2.10 -1.05
C VAL A 34 -10.80 -2.93 -0.07
N LYS A 35 -11.41 -3.40 1.03
CA LYS A 35 -10.76 -4.33 1.96
C LYS A 35 -10.50 -5.67 1.27
N GLU A 36 -9.29 -6.18 1.43
CA GLU A 36 -8.85 -7.46 0.87
C GLU A 36 -8.12 -8.29 1.92
N PRO A 37 -8.08 -9.63 1.81
CA PRO A 37 -7.17 -10.43 2.62
C PRO A 37 -5.71 -10.03 2.36
N CYS A 38 -4.92 -9.85 3.42
CA CYS A 38 -3.48 -9.59 3.29
C CYS A 38 -2.79 -10.71 2.51
N GLY A 39 -1.88 -10.34 1.61
CA GLY A 39 -1.18 -11.24 0.71
C GLY A 39 -2.03 -11.79 -0.44
N SER A 40 -3.30 -11.37 -0.59
CA SER A 40 -4.12 -11.79 -1.72
C SER A 40 -3.57 -11.22 -3.05
N PRO A 41 -3.86 -11.86 -4.19
CA PRO A 41 -3.49 -11.35 -5.51
C PRO A 41 -3.97 -9.92 -5.82
N THR A 42 -4.97 -9.41 -5.09
CA THR A 42 -5.56 -8.09 -5.29
C THR A 42 -5.17 -7.07 -4.24
N SER A 43 -4.60 -7.49 -3.10
CA SER A 43 -4.16 -6.55 -2.08
C SER A 43 -2.81 -5.94 -2.42
N ASN A 44 -2.73 -4.62 -2.42
CA ASN A 44 -1.50 -3.87 -2.67
C ASN A 44 -1.02 -3.04 -1.49
N PHE A 45 -1.89 -2.66 -0.55
CA PHE A 45 -1.51 -1.88 0.63
C PHE A 45 -2.05 -2.50 1.93
N LYS A 46 -1.36 -2.19 3.03
CA LYS A 46 -1.76 -2.46 4.41
C LYS A 46 -1.88 -1.15 5.17
N VAL A 47 -2.96 -1.01 5.95
CA VAL A 47 -3.15 0.12 6.86
C VAL A 47 -2.26 -0.09 8.08
N PHE A 48 -1.18 0.67 8.22
CA PHE A 48 -0.30 0.56 9.39
C PHE A 48 -0.67 1.57 10.49
N ALA A 49 -1.31 2.68 10.13
CA ALA A 49 -1.77 3.70 11.08
C ALA A 49 -2.98 4.47 10.54
N LYS A 50 -3.60 5.24 11.45
CA LYS A 50 -4.58 6.26 11.11
C LYS A 50 -4.15 7.59 11.69
N ALA A 51 -4.36 8.67 10.95
CA ALA A 51 -3.92 10.01 11.33
C ALA A 51 -5.01 11.05 11.03
N ALA A 52 -5.01 12.19 11.72
CA ALA A 52 -6.08 13.19 11.55
C ALA A 52 -6.14 13.71 10.10
N THR A 53 -4.98 13.95 9.50
CA THR A 53 -4.79 14.32 8.10
C THR A 53 -3.72 13.45 7.45
N ASP A 54 -3.64 13.50 6.11
CA ASP A 54 -2.58 12.87 5.32
C ASP A 54 -1.18 13.38 5.69
N ALA A 55 -1.07 14.68 6.02
CA ALA A 55 0.18 15.29 6.46
C ALA A 55 0.69 14.79 7.83
N ASP A 56 -0.16 14.13 8.60
CA ASP A 56 0.18 13.58 9.91
C ASP A 56 0.69 12.13 9.82
N CYS A 57 0.70 11.51 8.63
CA CYS A 57 1.32 10.21 8.43
C CYS A 57 2.86 10.33 8.51
N PRO A 58 3.56 9.30 9.04
CA PRO A 58 5.02 9.22 8.95
C PRO A 58 5.53 9.47 7.53
N ARG A 59 6.71 10.10 7.41
CA ARG A 59 7.24 10.51 6.10
C ARG A 59 7.67 9.33 5.24
N ASP A 60 7.88 8.19 5.88
CA ASP A 60 8.19 6.91 5.25
C ASP A 60 6.95 6.08 4.90
N ALA A 61 5.74 6.62 5.03
CA ALA A 61 4.54 5.97 4.51
C ALA A 61 4.63 5.88 2.98
N ASP A 62 4.30 4.72 2.41
CA ASP A 62 4.30 4.55 0.95
C ASP A 62 3.16 5.31 0.29
N SER A 63 2.03 5.42 0.98
CA SER A 63 0.89 6.22 0.53
C SER A 63 0.02 6.66 1.70
N SER A 64 -0.89 7.60 1.43
CA SER A 64 -1.94 8.00 2.36
C SER A 64 -3.26 8.15 1.64
N TYR A 65 -4.36 7.83 2.33
CA TYR A 65 -5.70 7.91 1.76
C TYR A 65 -6.69 8.51 2.75
N TYR A 66 -7.56 9.37 2.26
CA TYR A 66 -8.75 9.82 3.00
C TYR A 66 -9.95 9.83 2.05
N ALA A 67 -11.10 9.39 2.54
CA ALA A 67 -12.33 9.55 1.80
C ALA A 67 -12.80 11.01 1.85
N LYS A 68 -13.09 11.58 0.68
CA LYS A 68 -13.82 12.84 0.60
C LYS A 68 -15.27 12.57 1.00
N ARG A 69 -15.75 13.25 2.05
CA ARG A 69 -17.16 13.27 2.44
C ARG A 69 -17.85 14.48 1.83
N GLY A 70 -19.19 14.44 1.79
CA GLY A 70 -20.00 15.56 1.33
C GLY A 70 -19.65 16.86 2.08
N PHE A 71 -19.82 18.00 1.40
CA PHE A 71 -19.51 19.34 1.94
C PHE A 71 -18.02 19.59 2.24
N GLY A 72 -17.11 18.93 1.51
CA GLY A 72 -15.67 19.18 1.61
C GLY A 72 -15.00 18.64 2.88
N ARG A 73 -15.74 17.88 3.71
CA ARG A 73 -15.18 17.23 4.90
C ARG A 73 -14.32 16.04 4.48
N LYS A 74 -13.15 15.87 5.09
CA LYS A 74 -12.32 14.67 4.90
C LYS A 74 -12.60 13.67 6.03
N SER A 75 -12.51 12.37 5.74
CA SER A 75 -12.37 11.36 6.79
C SER A 75 -11.02 11.49 7.49
N GLN A 76 -10.82 10.74 8.57
CA GLN A 76 -9.49 10.44 9.07
C GLN A 76 -8.65 9.85 7.92
N ALA A 77 -7.36 10.19 7.87
CA ALA A 77 -6.43 9.61 6.92
C ALA A 77 -5.98 8.21 7.38
N LEU A 78 -5.79 7.33 6.40
CA LEU A 78 -5.15 6.04 6.54
C LEU A 78 -3.72 6.18 6.03
N CYS A 79 -2.74 5.77 6.83
CA CYS A 79 -1.35 5.70 6.44
C CYS A 79 -1.08 4.27 5.96
N LEU A 80 -0.55 4.14 4.75
CA LEU A 80 -0.48 2.89 4.01
C LEU A 80 0.97 2.53 3.74
N ASP A 81 1.27 1.25 3.93
CA ASP A 81 2.48 0.62 3.40
C ASP A 81 2.08 -0.36 2.31
N ILE A 82 2.98 -0.63 1.38
CA ILE A 82 2.80 -1.76 0.47
C ILE A 82 2.61 -3.04 1.28
N ASP A 83 1.66 -3.89 0.87
CA ASP A 83 1.38 -5.18 1.51
C ASP A 83 2.49 -6.20 1.18
N TRP A 84 3.67 -5.98 1.76
CA TRP A 84 4.84 -6.81 1.56
C TRP A 84 4.68 -8.19 2.18
N VAL A 85 4.91 -9.23 1.36
CA VAL A 85 4.89 -10.63 1.79
C VAL A 85 6.18 -11.28 1.34
N VAL A 86 6.92 -11.86 2.27
CA VAL A 86 8.18 -12.59 1.97
C VAL A 86 7.90 -13.69 0.95
N GLY A 87 8.70 -13.73 -0.12
CA GLY A 87 8.54 -14.61 -1.27
C GLY A 87 7.52 -14.14 -2.31
N GLY A 88 6.70 -13.14 -2.00
CA GLY A 88 5.75 -12.52 -2.93
C GLY A 88 6.39 -11.46 -3.83
N CYS A 89 5.75 -11.18 -4.97
CA CYS A 89 6.18 -10.16 -5.92
C CYS A 89 5.18 -9.01 -6.05
N MET A 90 5.73 -7.81 -6.16
CA MET A 90 5.01 -6.58 -6.48
C MET A 90 5.62 -5.98 -7.75
N ASP A 91 4.80 -5.48 -8.66
CA ASP A 91 5.24 -4.51 -9.67
C ASP A 91 5.12 -3.14 -9.02
N VAL A 92 6.27 -2.52 -8.73
CA VAL A 92 6.34 -1.26 -8.01
C VAL A 92 6.83 -0.19 -8.98
N PRO A 93 5.94 0.68 -9.48
CA PRO A 93 6.35 1.73 -10.40
C PRO A 93 7.37 2.66 -9.74
N ASP A 94 8.22 3.28 -10.56
CA ASP A 94 9.05 4.36 -10.09
C ASP A 94 8.17 5.49 -9.54
N LYS A 95 8.73 6.27 -8.61
CA LYS A 95 7.99 7.36 -7.96
C LYS A 95 7.32 8.21 -9.04
N TRP A 96 6.00 8.45 -8.87
CA TRP A 96 5.07 9.19 -9.74
C TRP A 96 4.21 8.38 -10.74
N ASP A 97 4.46 7.09 -10.98
CA ASP A 97 3.77 6.32 -12.04
C ASP A 97 2.70 5.32 -11.56
N GLY A 98 2.02 5.63 -10.46
CA GLY A 98 0.83 4.89 -9.99
C GLY A 98 1.04 4.06 -8.73
N ASP A 99 0.03 3.26 -8.40
CA ASP A 99 0.05 2.40 -7.22
C ASP A 99 0.77 1.07 -7.51
N PRO A 100 1.50 0.49 -6.52
CA PRO A 100 2.05 -0.84 -6.63
C PRO A 100 0.93 -1.87 -6.81
N VAL A 101 1.23 -2.94 -7.53
CA VAL A 101 0.28 -4.04 -7.74
C VAL A 101 0.95 -5.37 -7.49
N ARG A 102 0.20 -6.32 -6.94
CA ARG A 102 0.71 -7.68 -6.78
C ARG A 102 0.71 -8.39 -8.12
N VAL A 103 1.79 -9.10 -8.42
CA VAL A 103 1.97 -9.83 -9.69
C VAL A 103 2.56 -11.21 -9.42
N ASP A 104 2.37 -12.12 -10.38
CA ASP A 104 3.15 -13.35 -10.40
C ASP A 104 4.62 -13.00 -10.63
N CYS A 105 5.53 -13.62 -9.88
CA CYS A 105 6.96 -13.37 -10.03
C CYS A 105 7.50 -13.71 -11.44
N ASN A 106 6.79 -14.57 -12.17
CA ASN A 106 7.12 -14.94 -13.54
C ASN A 106 6.29 -14.18 -14.59
N ASP A 107 5.50 -13.17 -14.21
CA ASP A 107 4.71 -12.39 -15.17
C ASP A 107 5.65 -11.59 -16.11
N PRO A 108 5.73 -11.93 -17.40
CA PRO A 108 6.61 -11.25 -18.33
C PRO A 108 6.10 -9.85 -18.72
N ARG A 109 4.89 -9.46 -18.31
CA ARG A 109 4.30 -8.15 -18.62
C ARG A 109 4.58 -7.09 -17.57
N ALA A 110 4.89 -7.51 -16.34
CA ALA A 110 5.21 -6.63 -15.24
C ALA A 110 6.64 -6.08 -15.41
N GLN A 111 6.78 -4.75 -15.30
CA GLN A 111 8.00 -4.05 -15.70
C GLN A 111 8.98 -3.86 -14.53
N ASN A 112 8.47 -3.52 -13.35
CA ASN A 112 9.28 -3.21 -12.18
C ASN A 112 9.05 -4.23 -11.07
N LYS A 113 9.23 -5.52 -11.40
CA LYS A 113 9.00 -6.63 -10.47
C LYS A 113 10.03 -6.63 -9.35
N LYS A 114 9.56 -6.55 -8.11
CA LYS A 114 10.34 -6.69 -6.89
C LYS A 114 9.83 -7.91 -6.11
N ARG A 115 10.70 -8.89 -5.86
CA ARG A 115 10.39 -10.02 -4.96
C ARG A 115 10.91 -9.72 -3.57
N VAL A 116 10.07 -9.86 -2.55
CA VAL A 116 10.48 -9.67 -1.16
C VAL A 116 11.33 -10.85 -0.72
N THR A 117 12.56 -10.60 -0.30
CA THR A 117 13.48 -11.63 0.19
C THR A 117 13.46 -11.74 1.70
N GLN A 118 13.33 -10.61 2.40
CA GLN A 118 13.36 -10.54 3.86
C GLN A 118 12.75 -9.22 4.35
N ILE A 119 12.28 -9.19 5.60
CA ILE A 119 11.96 -7.95 6.31
C ILE A 119 12.87 -7.86 7.54
N LEU A 120 13.75 -6.87 7.55
CA LEU A 120 14.70 -6.60 8.63
C LEU A 120 14.06 -5.65 9.65
N GLN A 121 14.04 -6.05 10.91
CA GLN A 121 13.61 -5.19 12.02
C GLN A 121 14.81 -4.43 12.58
N GLN A 122 14.59 -3.23 13.09
CA GLN A 122 15.63 -2.36 13.67
C GLN A 122 16.73 -1.94 12.69
N VAL A 123 16.43 -2.01 11.40
CA VAL A 123 17.31 -1.64 10.29
C VAL A 123 16.55 -0.62 9.45
N SER A 124 17.18 0.51 9.15
CA SER A 124 16.59 1.60 8.36
C SER A 124 17.43 1.96 7.13
N THR A 125 18.25 1.02 6.67
CA THR A 125 19.02 1.11 5.41
C THR A 125 18.79 -0.13 4.55
N ALA A 126 18.97 0.01 3.24
CA ALA A 126 18.98 -1.10 2.29
C ALA A 126 20.33 -1.84 2.22
N ASP A 127 21.39 -1.28 2.82
CA ASP A 127 22.76 -1.83 2.74
C ASP A 127 22.86 -3.23 3.39
N ASP A 128 22.00 -3.52 4.36
CA ASP A 128 21.96 -4.81 5.06
C ASP A 128 21.18 -5.89 4.30
N CYS A 129 20.55 -5.52 3.17
CA CYS A 129 19.90 -6.49 2.28
C CYS A 129 20.96 -7.24 1.46
N ILE A 130 20.77 -8.54 1.25
CA ILE A 130 21.72 -9.39 0.50
C ILE A 130 22.02 -8.85 -0.90
N THR A 131 21.01 -8.26 -1.55
CA THR A 131 21.09 -7.65 -2.88
C THR A 131 21.59 -6.21 -2.85
N GLY A 132 21.69 -5.59 -1.67
CA GLY A 132 21.81 -4.14 -1.49
C GLY A 132 20.56 -3.35 -1.87
N LEU A 133 19.45 -4.02 -2.18
CA LEU A 133 18.20 -3.41 -2.62
C LEU A 133 17.09 -3.63 -1.58
N GLY A 134 16.38 -2.54 -1.26
CA GLY A 134 15.30 -2.58 -0.29
C GLY A 134 14.56 -1.26 -0.18
N TYR A 135 13.43 -1.31 0.52
CA TYR A 135 12.58 -0.17 0.88
C TYR A 135 12.76 0.10 2.38
N PRO A 136 13.61 1.07 2.77
CA PRO A 136 13.82 1.42 4.16
C PRO A 136 12.69 2.33 4.68
N TYR A 137 12.09 1.93 5.80
CA TYR A 137 11.11 2.70 6.55
C TYR A 137 11.80 3.35 7.75
N VAL A 138 12.40 4.50 7.49
CA VAL A 138 13.35 5.18 8.40
C VAL A 138 12.71 5.70 9.68
N ASP A 139 11.47 6.20 9.63
CA ASP A 139 10.78 6.75 10.80
C ASP A 139 10.26 5.60 11.70
N ARG A 140 10.08 4.40 11.14
CA ARG A 140 9.59 3.19 11.85
C ARG A 140 10.64 2.09 12.07
N ASN A 141 11.87 2.33 11.62
CA ASN A 141 13.06 1.51 11.82
C ASN A 141 12.94 0.04 11.37
N PHE A 142 12.47 -0.19 10.14
CA PHE A 142 12.54 -1.49 9.49
C PHE A 142 12.83 -1.36 7.99
N THR A 143 13.38 -2.39 7.36
CA THR A 143 13.66 -2.42 5.92
C THR A 143 13.01 -3.66 5.29
N VAL A 144 12.35 -3.47 4.15
CA VAL A 144 11.91 -4.57 3.29
C VAL A 144 12.95 -4.81 2.22
N CYS A 145 13.65 -5.93 2.31
CA CYS A 145 14.66 -6.33 1.34
C CYS A 145 14.00 -6.97 0.13
N VAL A 146 14.49 -6.59 -1.06
CA VAL A 146 13.95 -7.08 -2.33
C VAL A 146 15.06 -7.51 -3.28
N GLU A 147 14.69 -8.30 -4.26
CA GLU A 147 15.46 -8.47 -5.49
C GLU A 147 14.62 -8.03 -6.68
N GLU A 148 15.29 -7.56 -7.72
CA GLU A 148 14.63 -7.20 -8.97
C GLU A 148 14.55 -8.42 -9.88
N LEU A 149 13.36 -8.67 -10.41
CA LEU A 149 13.14 -9.74 -11.38
C LEU A 149 12.99 -9.17 -12.79
N PRO A 150 13.53 -9.86 -13.81
CA PRO A 150 13.40 -9.47 -15.22
C PRO A 150 11.95 -9.57 -15.71
#